data_AF-A0A1B8G831-F1
#
_entry.id   AF-A0A1B8G831-F1
#
_cell.length_a   1.000
_cell.length_b   1.000
_cell.length_c   1.000
_cell.angle_alpha   90.00
_cell.angle_beta   90.00
_cell.angle_gamma   90.00
#
_symmetry.space_group_name_H-M   'P 1'
#
loop_
_entity.id
_entity.type
_entity.pdbx_description
1 polymer ?
#
loop_
_entity_poly.entity_id
_entity_poly.type
_entity_poly.pdbx_seq_one_letter_code
_entity_poly.pdbx_strand_id
1 'polypeptide(L)'
;MINQGQTGIEIAESFVLPHTLQRAWHAQGYYGSISHNVKAIYQRYMGWYDGNPAHLWEHPPAEEGRRYVFCMGGADAVVCMAQTYVENGDLRFAATLLSHVVFADSKHDEAKQALALVFEKLGYGAENGPWRNCYLTSADELRGKLYPVSFDTSNEGMTAALSLNQL
;
A
#
# COMPACT_ATOMS: atom_id res chain seq x y z
N MET A 1 11.66 -17.27 -11.49
CA MET A 1 11.80 -16.14 -10.55
C MET A 1 11.71 -16.62 -9.10
N ILE A 2 10.61 -17.21 -8.62
CA ILE A 2 10.58 -17.83 -7.26
C ILE A 2 11.69 -18.87 -7.07
N ASN A 3 11.80 -19.85 -7.97
CA ASN A 3 12.87 -20.87 -7.93
C ASN A 3 14.29 -20.29 -8.13
N GLN A 4 14.42 -19.00 -8.43
CA GLN A 4 15.70 -18.29 -8.51
C GLN A 4 15.99 -17.50 -7.23
N GLY A 5 15.18 -17.67 -6.17
CA GLY A 5 15.35 -17.04 -4.87
C GLY A 5 14.71 -15.66 -4.74
N GLN A 6 13.97 -15.18 -5.74
CA GLN A 6 13.34 -13.85 -5.66
C GLN A 6 12.06 -13.86 -4.80
N THR A 7 11.89 -12.82 -4.00
CA THR A 7 10.69 -12.56 -3.19
C THR A 7 9.56 -11.97 -4.04
N GLY A 8 8.32 -12.00 -3.55
CA GLY A 8 7.17 -11.49 -4.28
C GLY A 8 7.29 -10.01 -4.70
N ILE A 9 7.96 -9.19 -3.88
CA ILE A 9 8.19 -7.77 -4.17
C ILE A 9 9.22 -7.62 -5.30
N GLU A 10 10.33 -8.35 -5.27
CA GLU A 10 11.36 -8.32 -6.31
C GLU A 10 10.83 -8.79 -7.67
N ILE A 11 10.00 -9.85 -7.67
CA ILE A 11 9.37 -10.36 -8.90
C ILE A 11 8.42 -9.29 -9.46
N ALA A 12 7.66 -8.60 -8.62
CA ALA A 12 6.71 -7.58 -9.06
C ALA A 12 7.37 -6.34 -9.69
N GLU A 13 8.63 -6.04 -9.36
CA GLU A 13 9.39 -4.94 -9.97
C GLU A 13 10.08 -5.34 -11.29
N SER A 14 10.32 -6.64 -11.51
CA SER A 14 11.08 -7.14 -12.66
C SER A 14 10.24 -7.89 -13.70
N PHE A 15 9.07 -8.40 -13.31
CA PHE A 15 8.18 -9.13 -14.21
C PHE A 15 7.52 -8.19 -15.22
N VAL A 16 7.69 -8.51 -16.51
CA VAL A 16 7.09 -7.78 -17.62
C VAL A 16 6.20 -8.70 -18.45
N LEU A 17 5.03 -8.20 -18.85
CA LEU A 17 4.18 -8.93 -19.80
C LEU A 17 4.89 -9.06 -21.15
N PRO A 18 4.63 -10.13 -21.92
CA PRO A 18 5.04 -10.18 -23.31
C PRO A 18 4.53 -8.97 -24.09
N HIS A 19 5.34 -8.48 -25.03
CA HIS A 19 5.08 -7.24 -25.79
C HIS A 19 3.71 -7.24 -26.51
N THR A 20 3.22 -8.40 -26.95
CA THR A 20 1.89 -8.54 -27.55
C THR A 20 0.76 -8.22 -26.57
N LEU A 21 0.90 -8.60 -25.30
CA LEU A 21 -0.07 -8.32 -24.26
C LEU A 21 0.06 -6.88 -23.72
N GLN A 22 1.28 -6.34 -23.66
CA GLN A 22 1.49 -4.93 -23.27
C GLN A 22 0.79 -3.94 -24.21
N ARG A 23 0.60 -4.28 -25.49
CA ARG A 23 -0.10 -3.43 -26.47
C ARG A 23 -1.61 -3.68 -26.52
N ALA A 24 -2.09 -4.74 -25.88
CA ALA A 24 -3.51 -5.05 -25.85
C ALA A 24 -4.19 -4.25 -24.75
N TRP A 25 -5.06 -3.31 -25.13
CA TRP A 25 -5.81 -2.46 -24.19
C TRP A 25 -6.56 -3.28 -23.13
N HIS A 26 -7.21 -4.38 -23.54
CA HIS A 26 -7.97 -5.25 -22.66
C HIS A 26 -7.10 -6.09 -21.70
N ALA A 27 -5.78 -6.02 -21.80
CA ALA A 27 -4.83 -6.69 -20.91
C ALA A 27 -4.10 -5.72 -19.97
N GLN A 28 -4.44 -4.43 -20.01
CA GLN A 28 -3.85 -3.42 -19.12
C GLN A 28 -4.40 -3.50 -17.70
N GLY A 29 -3.65 -2.92 -16.77
CA GLY A 29 -3.90 -3.01 -15.33
C GLY A 29 -4.97 -2.07 -14.79
N TYR A 30 -6.12 -1.90 -15.46
CA TYR A 30 -7.15 -0.95 -15.03
C TYR A 30 -7.87 -1.35 -13.74
N TYR A 31 -7.95 -2.64 -13.43
CA TYR A 31 -8.63 -3.16 -12.23
C TYR A 31 -7.69 -4.01 -11.37
N GLY A 32 -7.20 -5.13 -11.91
CA GLY A 32 -6.01 -5.78 -11.38
C GLY A 32 -4.74 -5.06 -11.81
N SER A 33 -3.59 -5.31 -11.16
CA SER A 33 -2.29 -4.80 -11.59
C SER A 33 -1.28 -5.94 -11.62
N ILE A 34 -0.33 -5.88 -12.56
CA ILE A 34 0.76 -6.86 -12.64
C ILE A 34 1.45 -6.98 -11.28
N SER A 35 1.76 -5.85 -10.65
CA SER A 35 2.49 -5.80 -9.38
C SER A 35 1.75 -6.55 -8.26
N HIS A 36 0.49 -6.22 -7.96
CA HIS A 36 -0.21 -6.89 -6.86
C HIS A 36 -0.62 -8.33 -7.21
N ASN A 37 -0.88 -8.64 -8.49
CA ASN A 37 -1.19 -10.01 -8.90
C ASN A 37 0.03 -10.93 -8.77
N VAL A 38 1.23 -10.46 -9.14
CA VAL A 38 2.48 -11.21 -8.95
C VAL A 38 2.75 -11.44 -7.46
N LYS A 39 2.59 -10.42 -6.62
CA LYS A 39 2.71 -10.55 -5.16
C LYS A 39 1.70 -11.57 -4.60
N ALA A 40 0.46 -11.56 -5.09
CA ALA A 40 -0.55 -12.53 -4.69
C ALA A 40 -0.21 -13.96 -5.12
N ILE A 41 0.38 -14.15 -6.31
CA ILE A 41 0.88 -15.46 -6.74
C ILE A 41 2.00 -15.93 -5.81
N TYR A 42 2.96 -15.06 -5.48
CA TYR A 42 4.00 -15.40 -4.51
C TYR A 42 3.38 -15.84 -3.17
N GLN A 43 2.45 -15.03 -2.64
CA GLN A 43 1.76 -15.32 -1.38
C GLN A 43 0.99 -16.65 -1.42
N ARG A 44 0.39 -17.02 -2.56
CA ARG A 44 -0.29 -18.31 -2.73
C ARG A 44 0.64 -19.52 -2.58
N TYR A 45 1.88 -19.41 -3.06
CA TYR A 45 2.83 -20.54 -3.08
C TYR A 45 3.78 -20.55 -1.88
N MET A 46 4.24 -19.38 -1.44
CA MET A 46 5.27 -19.23 -0.41
C MET A 46 4.69 -18.75 0.93
N GLY A 47 3.49 -18.18 0.93
CA GLY A 47 2.90 -17.55 2.11
C GLY A 47 3.39 -16.11 2.31
N TRP A 48 3.23 -15.62 3.54
CA TRP A 48 3.58 -14.25 3.93
C TRP A 48 5.08 -14.04 4.16
N TYR A 49 5.78 -15.09 4.60
CA TYR A 49 7.20 -15.03 4.96
C TYR A 49 8.06 -15.15 3.71
N ASP A 50 8.98 -14.20 3.53
CA ASP A 50 9.81 -14.11 2.33
C ASP A 50 11.10 -14.93 2.40
N GLY A 51 11.39 -15.56 3.55
CA GLY A 51 12.60 -16.34 3.78
C GLY A 51 13.70 -15.61 4.54
N ASN A 52 13.59 -14.29 4.75
CA ASN A 52 14.56 -13.50 5.51
C ASN A 52 14.21 -13.50 7.01
N PRO A 53 15.06 -14.04 7.90
CA PRO A 53 14.77 -14.09 9.34
C PRO A 53 14.53 -12.72 9.99
N ALA A 54 15.03 -11.63 9.40
CA ALA A 54 14.74 -10.29 9.88
C ALA A 54 13.25 -9.94 9.83
N HIS A 55 12.51 -10.49 8.86
CA HIS A 55 11.08 -10.25 8.68
C HIS A 55 10.20 -11.27 9.43
N LEU A 56 10.79 -12.20 10.19
CA LEU A 56 10.04 -13.27 10.85
C LEU A 56 9.20 -12.76 12.03
N TRP A 57 9.69 -11.74 12.74
CA TRP A 57 9.04 -11.21 13.94
C TRP A 57 9.23 -9.69 14.05
N GLU A 58 8.74 -8.99 13.03
CA GLU A 58 8.76 -7.53 12.96
C GLU A 58 7.90 -6.90 14.06
N HIS A 59 8.24 -5.67 14.42
CA HIS A 59 7.40 -4.87 15.30
C HIS A 59 6.10 -4.46 14.58
N PRO A 60 4.98 -4.29 15.30
CA PRO A 60 3.80 -3.63 14.73
C PRO A 60 4.13 -2.21 14.22
N PRO A 61 3.40 -1.69 13.21
CA PRO A 61 3.76 -0.43 12.53
C PRO A 61 4.02 0.79 13.42
N ALA A 62 3.26 0.96 14.51
CA ALA A 62 3.45 2.08 15.44
C ALA A 62 4.70 1.95 16.33
N GLU A 63 5.11 0.72 16.65
CA GLU A 63 6.35 0.44 17.40
C GLU A 63 7.58 0.56 16.49
N GLU A 64 7.46 0.04 15.27
CA GLU A 64 8.50 0.15 14.25
C GLU A 64 8.73 1.60 13.82
N GLY A 65 7.65 2.33 13.52
CA GLY A 65 7.70 3.75 13.14
C GLY A 65 8.43 4.60 14.17
N ARG A 66 8.14 4.42 15.48
CA ARG A 66 8.84 5.16 16.55
C ARG A 66 10.36 4.93 16.54
N ARG A 67 10.81 3.71 16.24
CA ARG A 67 12.24 3.36 16.20
C ARG A 67 12.91 3.94 14.95
N TYR A 68 12.28 3.82 13.78
CA TYR A 68 12.80 4.45 12.56
C TYR A 68 12.90 5.97 12.70
N VAL A 69 11.84 6.61 13.19
CA VAL A 69 11.83 8.06 13.42
C VAL A 69 12.92 8.47 14.40
N PHE A 70 13.12 7.74 15.50
CA PHE A 70 14.22 7.99 16.43
C PHE A 70 15.59 7.87 15.75
N CYS A 71 15.83 6.78 15.00
CA CYS A 71 17.09 6.56 14.29
C CYS A 71 17.39 7.63 13.23
N MET A 72 16.35 8.21 12.63
CA MET A 72 16.46 9.25 11.58
C MET A 72 16.52 10.68 12.14
N GLY A 73 16.53 10.87 13.45
CA GLY A 73 16.70 12.18 14.08
C GLY A 73 15.41 12.91 14.45
N GLY A 74 14.28 12.21 14.54
CA GLY A 74 12.99 12.76 14.95
C GLY A 74 12.04 13.03 13.78
N ALA A 75 10.77 13.31 14.12
CA ALA A 75 9.69 13.40 13.13
C ALA A 75 9.93 14.50 12.08
N ASP A 76 10.28 15.70 12.52
CA ASP A 76 10.55 16.84 11.63
C ASP A 76 11.71 16.56 10.65
N ALA A 77 12.75 15.87 11.12
CA ALA A 77 13.89 15.48 10.30
C ALA A 77 13.47 14.48 9.21
N VAL A 78 12.61 13.51 9.55
CA VAL A 78 12.06 12.54 8.59
C VAL A 78 11.15 13.24 7.58
N VAL A 79 10.31 14.18 8.01
CA VAL A 79 9.45 14.96 7.11
C VAL A 79 10.28 15.77 6.12
N CYS A 80 11.32 16.47 6.58
CA CYS A 80 12.25 17.21 5.72
C CYS A 80 12.96 16.27 4.72
N MET A 81 13.42 15.11 5.18
CA MET A 81 14.04 14.11 4.31
C MET A 81 13.06 13.58 3.25
N ALA A 82 11.81 13.32 3.64
CA ALA A 82 10.78 12.88 2.70
C ALA A 82 10.49 13.94 1.63
N GLN A 83 10.53 15.23 1.95
CA GLN A 83 10.39 16.32 0.97
C GLN A 83 11.48 16.23 -0.11
N THR A 84 12.73 15.94 0.26
CA THR A 84 13.81 15.73 -0.73
C THR A 84 13.51 14.57 -1.68
N TYR A 85 12.93 13.46 -1.19
CA TYR A 85 12.50 12.36 -2.07
C TYR A 85 11.33 12.76 -2.96
N VAL A 86 10.39 13.57 -2.48
CA VAL A 86 9.30 14.12 -3.30
C VAL A 86 9.85 15.01 -4.42
N GLU A 87 10.82 15.89 -4.12
CA GLU A 87 11.46 16.76 -5.10
C GLU A 87 12.23 15.98 -6.18
N ASN A 88 12.83 14.85 -5.79
CA ASN A 88 13.53 13.94 -6.69
C ASN A 88 12.60 12.97 -7.44
N GLY A 89 11.28 13.01 -7.18
CA GLY A 89 10.29 12.17 -7.84
C GLY A 89 10.14 10.75 -7.26
N ASP A 90 10.85 10.42 -6.19
CA ASP A 90 10.70 9.14 -5.48
C ASP A 90 9.55 9.20 -4.46
N LEU A 91 8.35 9.28 -5.02
CA LEU A 91 7.11 9.36 -4.23
C LEU A 91 6.85 8.08 -3.43
N ARG A 92 7.31 6.93 -3.92
CA ARG A 92 7.11 5.64 -3.26
C ARG A 92 7.88 5.59 -1.93
N PHE A 93 9.14 6.02 -1.94
CA PHE A 93 9.92 6.05 -0.70
C PHE A 93 9.53 7.21 0.22
N ALA A 94 9.17 8.37 -0.33
CA ALA A 94 8.60 9.46 0.46
C ALA A 94 7.36 9.00 1.25
N ALA A 95 6.47 8.21 0.63
CA ALA A 95 5.31 7.63 1.31
C ALA A 95 5.73 6.70 2.47
N THR A 96 6.76 5.87 2.29
CA THR A 96 7.30 5.01 3.36
C THR A 96 7.78 5.83 4.56
N LEU A 97 8.61 6.84 4.33
CA LEU A 97 9.14 7.69 5.41
C LEU A 97 8.02 8.40 6.18
N LEU A 98 7.11 9.04 5.46
CA LEU A 98 6.01 9.78 6.07
C LEU A 98 5.02 8.84 6.78
N SER A 99 4.83 7.62 6.27
CA SER A 99 4.01 6.61 6.94
C SER A 99 4.58 6.23 8.32
N HIS A 100 5.90 6.02 8.43
CA HIS A 100 6.52 5.77 9.74
C HIS A 100 6.30 6.93 10.72
N VAL A 101 6.34 8.19 10.27
CA VAL A 101 6.03 9.35 11.13
C VAL A 101 4.57 9.32 11.60
N VAL A 102 3.62 9.12 10.69
CA VAL A 102 2.18 9.09 11.02
C VAL A 102 1.82 7.93 11.95
N PHE A 103 2.45 6.77 11.78
CA PHE A 103 2.26 5.63 12.69
C PHE A 103 2.93 5.86 14.06
N ALA A 104 4.05 6.59 14.11
CA ALA A 104 4.72 6.94 15.36
C ALA A 104 3.96 8.00 16.16
N ASP A 105 3.41 9.00 15.47
CA ASP A 105 2.61 10.08 16.03
C ASP A 105 1.45 10.47 15.08
N SER A 106 0.26 9.94 15.37
CA SER A 106 -0.94 10.20 14.57
C SER A 106 -1.45 11.64 14.70
N LYS A 107 -0.91 12.44 15.62
CA LYS A 107 -1.26 13.86 15.80
C LYS A 107 -0.31 14.80 15.05
N HIS A 108 0.72 14.29 14.39
CA HIS A 108 1.66 15.11 13.63
C HIS A 108 1.02 15.62 12.33
N ASP A 109 0.44 16.81 12.38
CA ASP A 109 -0.36 17.37 11.27
C ASP A 109 0.46 17.58 9.99
N GLU A 110 1.70 18.07 10.10
CA GLU A 110 2.56 18.28 8.94
C GLU A 110 2.86 16.97 8.19
N ALA A 111 3.20 15.89 8.91
CA ALA A 111 3.46 14.59 8.32
C ALA A 111 2.21 14.00 7.64
N LYS A 112 1.02 14.13 8.26
CA LYS A 112 -0.24 13.71 7.63
C LYS A 112 -0.53 14.47 6.34
N GLN A 113 -0.33 15.79 6.34
CA GLN A 113 -0.55 16.61 5.14
C GLN A 113 0.46 16.28 4.04
N ALA A 114 1.74 16.10 4.38
CA ALA A 114 2.77 15.69 3.44
C ALA A 114 2.45 14.30 2.85
N LEU A 115 2.04 13.33 3.66
CA LEU A 115 1.68 11.99 3.19
C LEU A 115 0.45 12.03 2.28
N ALA A 116 -0.56 12.83 2.63
CA ALA A 116 -1.75 13.02 1.80
C ALA A 116 -1.39 13.56 0.41
N LEU A 117 -0.50 14.56 0.33
CA LEU A 117 -0.02 15.10 -0.96
C LEU A 117 0.75 14.06 -1.78
N VAL A 118 1.56 13.22 -1.12
CA VAL A 118 2.28 12.12 -1.79
C VAL A 118 1.29 11.09 -2.35
N PHE A 119 0.29 10.69 -1.58
CA PHE A 119 -0.76 9.79 -2.04
C PHE A 119 -1.57 10.40 -3.20
N GLU A 120 -1.88 11.69 -3.19
CA GLU A 120 -2.53 12.35 -4.34
C GLU A 120 -1.69 12.24 -5.62
N LYS A 121 -0.38 12.54 -5.54
CA LYS A 121 0.51 12.41 -6.68
C LYS A 121 0.58 10.97 -7.20
N LEU A 122 0.69 9.98 -6.30
CA LEU A 122 0.68 8.55 -6.66
C LEU A 122 -0.66 8.13 -7.29
N GLY A 123 -1.78 8.57 -6.72
CA GLY A 123 -3.12 8.29 -7.24
C GLY A 123 -3.38 8.95 -8.60
N TYR A 124 -2.82 10.14 -8.86
CA TYR A 124 -2.89 10.79 -10.16
C TYR A 124 -2.02 10.13 -11.22
N GLY A 125 -0.89 9.54 -10.83
CA GLY A 125 -0.04 8.74 -11.72
C GLY A 125 -0.50 7.30 -11.93
N ALA A 126 -1.50 6.82 -11.18
CA ALA A 126 -1.94 5.44 -11.25
C ALA A 126 -2.88 5.17 -12.44
N GLU A 127 -2.49 4.24 -13.32
CA GLU A 127 -3.38 3.67 -14.36
C GLU A 127 -4.48 2.79 -13.73
N ASN A 128 -4.14 2.11 -12.63
CA ASN A 128 -5.04 1.18 -11.95
C ASN A 128 -6.10 1.94 -11.14
N GLY A 129 -7.38 1.74 -11.48
CA GLY A 129 -8.52 2.40 -10.84
C GLY A 129 -8.61 2.12 -9.33
N PRO A 130 -8.54 0.85 -8.89
CA PRO A 130 -8.52 0.53 -7.47
C PRO A 130 -7.35 1.19 -6.70
N TRP A 131 -6.13 1.20 -7.24
CA TRP A 131 -4.98 1.86 -6.61
C TRP A 131 -5.19 3.37 -6.51
N ARG A 132 -5.69 4.01 -7.57
CA ARG A 132 -6.07 5.42 -7.53
C ARG A 132 -7.06 5.68 -6.40
N ASN A 133 -8.10 4.86 -6.27
CA ASN A 133 -9.10 5.01 -5.21
C ASN A 133 -8.48 4.84 -3.83
N CYS A 134 -7.65 3.80 -3.61
CA CYS A 134 -6.95 3.61 -2.33
C CYS A 134 -6.12 4.85 -1.96
N TYR A 135 -5.28 5.34 -2.87
CA TYR A 135 -4.45 6.51 -2.60
C TYR A 135 -5.26 7.77 -2.30
N LEU A 136 -6.26 8.08 -3.12
CA LEU A 136 -7.04 9.31 -2.95
C LEU A 136 -7.95 9.27 -1.72
N THR A 137 -8.54 8.11 -1.40
CA THR A 137 -9.31 7.96 -0.16
C THR A 137 -8.41 8.06 1.06
N SER A 138 -7.22 7.45 1.06
CA SER A 138 -6.27 7.60 2.18
C SER A 138 -5.78 9.04 2.33
N ALA A 139 -5.59 9.78 1.24
CA ALA A 139 -5.25 11.21 1.31
C ALA A 139 -6.36 12.04 1.97
N ASP A 140 -7.62 11.75 1.64
CA ASP A 140 -8.79 12.38 2.26
C ASP A 140 -8.89 12.06 3.76
N GLU A 141 -8.70 10.79 4.14
CA GLU A 141 -8.76 10.35 5.54
C GLU A 141 -7.65 10.96 6.39
N LEU A 142 -6.42 11.07 5.86
CA LEU A 142 -5.30 11.79 6.52
C LEU A 142 -5.63 13.26 6.79
N ARG A 143 -6.53 13.85 6.00
CA ARG A 143 -7.04 15.23 6.17
C ARG A 143 -8.33 15.29 7.00
N GLY A 144 -8.73 14.17 7.61
CA GLY A 144 -9.87 14.09 8.52
C GLY A 144 -11.22 13.88 7.84
N LYS A 145 -11.25 13.61 6.53
CA LYS A 145 -12.50 13.29 5.84
C LYS A 145 -12.81 11.80 5.99
N LEU A 146 -13.73 11.49 6.89
CA LEU A 146 -14.23 10.13 7.08
C LEU A 146 -15.48 9.91 6.22
N TYR A 147 -15.53 8.77 5.53
CA TYR A 147 -16.68 8.35 4.76
C TYR A 147 -17.43 7.27 5.55
N PRO A 148 -18.44 7.63 6.37
CA PRO A 148 -19.21 6.64 7.10
C PRO A 148 -19.91 5.72 6.10
N VAL A 149 -19.58 4.44 6.15
CA VAL A 149 -20.22 3.44 5.30
C VAL A 149 -21.23 2.65 6.13
N SER A 150 -22.49 2.66 5.68
CA SER A 150 -23.53 1.78 6.21
C SER A 150 -23.75 0.65 5.21
N PHE A 151 -23.47 -0.58 5.63
CA PHE A 151 -23.80 -1.80 4.87
C PHE A 151 -24.81 -2.62 5.68
N ASP A 152 -25.99 -2.88 5.10
CA ASP A 152 -26.94 -3.83 5.66
C ASP A 152 -26.65 -5.24 5.11
N THR A 153 -25.94 -6.04 5.89
CA THR A 153 -25.66 -7.44 5.56
C THR A 153 -26.77 -8.40 5.98
N SER A 154 -27.84 -7.88 6.60
CA SER A 154 -28.98 -8.65 7.11
C SER A 154 -30.20 -8.63 6.17
N ASN A 155 -30.06 -8.02 4.99
CA ASN A 155 -31.14 -7.98 4.02
C ASN A 155 -31.65 -9.40 3.67
N GLU A 156 -32.94 -9.47 3.35
CA GLU A 156 -33.66 -10.74 3.17
C GLU A 156 -33.04 -11.61 2.07
N GLY A 157 -32.52 -10.99 1.00
CA GLY A 157 -31.86 -11.70 -0.09
C GLY A 157 -30.57 -12.40 0.33
N MET A 158 -29.78 -11.79 1.21
CA MET A 158 -28.55 -12.42 1.72
C MET A 158 -28.87 -13.47 2.79
N THR A 159 -29.72 -13.14 3.76
CA THR A 159 -30.01 -14.04 4.88
C THR A 159 -30.74 -15.30 4.43
N ALA A 160 -31.65 -15.21 3.46
CA ALA A 160 -32.33 -16.36 2.88
C ALA A 160 -31.41 -17.31 2.09
N ALA A 161 -30.24 -16.83 1.65
CA ALA A 161 -29.27 -17.63 0.91
C ALA A 161 -28.25 -18.35 1.82
N LEU A 162 -28.20 -18.02 3.11
CA LEU A 162 -27.28 -18.65 4.06
C LEU A 162 -27.78 -20.04 4.46
N SER A 163 -26.87 -21.01 4.49
CA SER A 163 -27.14 -22.29 5.13
C SER A 163 -27.21 -22.16 6.65
N LEU A 164 -27.77 -23.15 7.34
CA LEU A 164 -27.83 -23.19 8.81
C LEU A 164 -26.44 -23.08 9.49
N ASN A 165 -25.37 -23.54 8.83
CA ASN A 165 -24.01 -23.43 9.36
C ASN A 165 -23.37 -22.05 9.09
N GLN A 166 -24.00 -21.21 8.27
CA GLN A 166 -23.54 -19.87 7.90
C GLN A 166 -24.36 -18.76 8.58
N LEU A 167 -25.48 -19.11 9.22
CA LEU A 167 -26.26 -18.26 10.12
C LEU A 167 -25.61 -18.22 11.51
#